data_AF-A0ABD0P774-F1
#
_entry.id   AF-A0ABD0P774-F1
#
_cell.length_a   1.000
_cell.length_b   1.000
_cell.length_c   1.000
_cell.angle_alpha   90.00
_cell.angle_beta   90.00
_cell.angle_gamma   90.00
#
_symmetry.space_group_name_H-M   'P 1'
#
loop_
_entity.id
_entity.type
_entity.pdbx_description
1 polymer ?
#
loop_
_entity_poly.entity_id
_entity_poly.type
_entity_poly.pdbx_seq_one_letter_code
_entity_poly.pdbx_strand_id
1 'polypeptide(L)' 'AKKARLSDEEDDDGKGGDYHRSDPQIAICLDCLRNNGQSGESIVKGLMKKFIRCSTRVTVGTIKKFLCVKLKLPSSYE' A
#
# COMPACT_ATOMS: atom_id res chain seq x y z
N ALA A 1 8.04 27.88 27.96
CA ALA A 1 8.84 27.98 26.73
C ALA A 1 9.38 26.61 26.35
N LYS A 2 8.98 26.04 25.20
CA LYS A 2 9.45 24.73 24.74
C LYS A 2 10.71 24.94 23.89
N LYS A 3 11.84 24.39 24.34
CA LYS A 3 13.15 24.53 23.69
C LYS A 3 13.18 23.62 22.46
N ALA A 4 13.20 24.22 21.27
CA ALA A 4 13.43 23.54 20.01
C ALA A 4 14.85 22.95 19.99
N ARG A 5 14.99 21.72 19.52
CA ARG A 5 16.29 21.13 19.15
C ARG A 5 16.21 20.79 17.66
N LEU A 6 16.97 21.54 16.87
CA LEU A 6 17.37 21.20 15.50
C LEU A 6 18.64 20.37 15.60
N SER A 7 18.73 19.30 14.82
CA SER A 7 19.97 18.57 14.55
C SER A 7 19.82 17.95 13.17
N ASP A 8 20.53 18.56 12.21
CA ASP A 8 20.66 18.20 10.81
C ASP A 8 21.48 16.91 10.63
N GLU A 9 21.04 16.11 9.66
CA GLU A 9 21.74 15.20 8.74
C GLU A 9 22.93 14.36 9.25
N GLU A 10 22.79 13.02 9.20
CA GLU A 10 23.45 12.16 8.21
C GLU A 10 23.05 10.68 8.43
N ASP A 11 23.10 9.95 7.32
CA ASP A 11 22.61 8.61 6.98
C ASP A 11 23.22 7.49 7.84
N ASP A 12 22.41 6.69 8.56
CA ASP A 12 22.80 5.37 9.08
C ASP A 12 21.57 4.47 9.32
N ASP A 13 21.56 3.36 8.58
CA ASP A 13 20.65 2.21 8.52
C ASP A 13 20.35 1.52 9.88
N GLY A 14 19.69 2.23 10.81
CA GLY A 14 19.42 1.66 12.14
C GLY A 14 18.31 2.31 12.99
N LYS A 15 17.54 3.25 12.46
CA LYS A 15 16.47 3.90 13.23
C LYS A 15 15.14 3.17 13.10
N GLY A 16 14.49 2.91 14.23
CA GLY A 16 13.07 2.56 14.34
C GLY A 16 12.15 3.67 13.82
N GLY A 17 12.29 3.99 12.54
CA GLY A 17 11.33 4.75 11.76
C GLY A 17 10.11 3.89 11.56
N ASP A 18 8.94 4.47 11.71
CA ASP A 18 7.68 3.73 11.76
C ASP A 18 7.17 3.26 10.39
N TYR A 19 8.03 3.24 9.36
CA TYR A 19 7.69 2.90 7.98
C TYR A 19 6.47 3.68 7.46
N HIS A 20 6.50 5.01 7.59
CA HIS A 20 5.44 5.92 7.14
C HIS A 20 4.09 5.74 7.87
N ARG A 21 4.06 5.09 9.04
CA ARG A 21 2.81 4.90 9.79
C ARG A 21 2.27 6.20 10.38
N SER A 22 3.13 7.18 10.67
CA SER A 22 2.76 8.51 11.18
C SER A 22 2.49 9.53 10.08
N ASP A 23 2.73 9.20 8.81
CA ASP A 23 2.28 10.08 7.72
C ASP A 23 0.76 10.26 7.79
N PRO A 24 0.22 11.38 7.27
CA PRO A 24 -1.21 11.51 7.06
C PRO A 24 -1.77 10.27 6.35
N GLN A 25 -2.89 9.74 6.85
CA GLN A 25 -3.44 8.48 6.36
C GLN A 25 -4.67 8.73 5.50
N ILE A 26 -4.80 7.96 4.42
CA ILE A 26 -5.99 7.93 3.56
C ILE A 26 -6.65 6.55 3.62
N ALA A 27 -7.98 6.54 3.53
CA ALA A 27 -8.75 5.32 3.35
C ALA A 27 -9.15 5.19 1.88
N ILE A 28 -8.78 4.09 1.24
CA ILE A 28 -9.14 3.77 -0.15
C ILE A 28 -10.03 2.53 -0.19
N CYS A 29 -11.03 2.52 -1.08
CA CYS A 29 -11.83 1.35 -1.39
C CYS A 29 -11.38 0.77 -2.74
N LEU A 30 -11.09 -0.53 -2.77
CA LEU A 30 -10.69 -1.24 -3.99
C LEU A 30 -11.73 -2.29 -4.36
N ASP A 31 -12.25 -2.19 -5.57
CA ASP A 31 -13.18 -3.15 -6.15
C ASP A 31 -12.57 -3.83 -7.38
N CYS A 32 -12.77 -5.15 -7.47
CA CYS A 32 -12.40 -5.89 -8.67
C CYS A 32 -13.46 -5.68 -9.74
N LEU A 33 -13.13 -4.91 -10.78
CA LEU A 33 -14.02 -4.75 -11.92
C LEU A 33 -14.11 -6.07 -12.70
N ARG A 34 -15.32 -6.60 -12.85
CA ARG A 34 -15.57 -7.80 -13.64
C ARG A 34 -16.31 -7.39 -14.90
N ASN A 35 -15.65 -7.49 -16.05
CA ASN A 35 -16.33 -7.23 -17.32
C ASN A 35 -17.35 -8.35 -17.56
N ASN A 36 -18.63 -7.99 -17.70
CA ASN A 36 -19.78 -8.90 -17.82
C ASN A 36 -19.72 -9.92 -18.99
N GLY A 37 -18.65 -9.93 -19.80
CA GLY A 37 -18.47 -10.87 -20.92
C GLY A 37 -17.39 -11.94 -20.70
N GLN A 38 -16.60 -11.88 -19.63
CA GLN A 38 -15.60 -12.92 -19.33
C GLN A 38 -16.21 -13.94 -18.36
N SER A 39 -17.02 -14.85 -18.92
CA SER A 39 -17.51 -16.06 -18.25
C SER A 39 -16.41 -17.10 -18.03
N GLY A 40 -15.19 -16.65 -17.77
CA GLY A 40 -14.04 -17.46 -17.39
C GLY A 40 -13.73 -17.25 -15.90
N GLU A 41 -13.10 -18.25 -15.29
CA GLU A 41 -12.60 -18.15 -13.93
C GLU A 41 -11.53 -17.04 -13.86
N SER A 42 -11.91 -15.85 -13.37
CA SER A 42 -10.94 -14.77 -13.18
C SER A 42 -9.95 -15.20 -12.11
N ILE A 43 -8.67 -15.24 -12.48
CA ILE A 43 -7.57 -15.58 -11.56
C ILE A 43 -7.53 -14.58 -10.39
N VAL A 44 -7.99 -13.34 -10.62
CA VAL A 44 -8.06 -12.29 -9.61
C VAL A 44 -9.34 -12.46 -8.78
N LYS A 45 -9.17 -12.96 -7.56
CA LYS A 45 -10.23 -13.04 -6.56
C LYS A 45 -10.49 -11.66 -5.95
N GLY A 46 -11.72 -11.43 -5.48
CA GLY A 46 -12.07 -10.21 -4.76
C GLY A 46 -11.29 -10.05 -3.46
N LEU A 47 -10.94 -8.81 -3.11
CA LEU A 47 -10.26 -8.51 -1.85
C LEU A 47 -11.22 -8.64 -0.67
N MET A 48 -10.86 -9.47 0.32
CA MET A 48 -11.71 -9.73 1.50
C MET A 48 -11.97 -8.48 2.35
N LYS A 49 -10.99 -7.57 2.43
CA LYS A 49 -11.12 -6.24 3.05
C LYS A 49 -10.90 -5.18 1.99
N LYS A 50 -11.99 -4.66 1.43
CA LYS A 50 -11.96 -3.68 0.33
C LYS A 50 -11.40 -2.32 0.74
N PHE A 51 -11.47 -1.99 2.04
CA PHE A 51 -10.97 -0.73 2.59
C PHE A 51 -9.55 -0.90 3.14
N ILE A 52 -8.63 -0.04 2.69
CA ILE A 52 -7.23 -0.02 3.13
C ILE A 52 -6.92 1.37 3.66
N ARG A 53 -6.29 1.44 4.83
CA ARG A 53 -5.70 2.67 5.36
C ARG A 53 -4.20 2.65 5.15
N CYS A 54 -3.65 3.68 4.55
CA CYS A 54 -2.23 3.78 4.22
C CYS A 54 -1.75 5.24 4.20
N SER A 55 -0.43 5.43 4.22
CA SER A 55 0.19 6.76 4.07
C SER A 55 -0.28 7.43 2.78
N THR A 56 -0.46 8.76 2.81
CA THR A 56 -0.68 9.59 1.63
C THR A 56 0.45 9.49 0.59
N ARG A 57 1.62 8.98 0.96
CA ARG A 57 2.75 8.74 0.05
C ARG A 57 2.69 7.40 -0.68
N VAL A 58 1.65 6.58 -0.44
CA VAL A 58 1.52 5.28 -1.12
C VAL A 58 1.48 5.48 -2.65
N THR A 59 2.20 4.64 -3.37
CA THR A 59 2.21 4.67 -4.84
C THR A 59 1.31 3.58 -5.42
N VAL A 60 0.91 3.75 -6.69
CA VAL A 60 0.20 2.71 -7.44
C VAL A 60 1.01 1.41 -7.48
N GLY A 61 2.33 1.49 -7.64
CA GLY A 61 3.23 0.32 -7.62
C GLY A 61 3.20 -0.41 -6.28
N THR A 62 3.16 0.31 -5.16
CA THR A 62 3.03 -0.30 -3.83
C THR A 62 1.66 -1.00 -3.66
N ILE A 63 0.59 -0.39 -4.15
CA ILE A 63 -0.76 -1.00 -4.12
C ILE A 63 -0.80 -2.26 -4.99
N LYS A 64 -0.22 -2.23 -6.20
CA LYS A 64 -0.06 -3.41 -7.06
C LYS A 64 0.69 -4.53 -6.34
N LYS A 65 1.86 -4.24 -5.76
CA LYS A 65 2.65 -5.21 -4.97
C LYS A 65 1.86 -5.79 -3.80
N PHE A 66 1.13 -4.94 -3.07
CA PHE A 66 0.24 -5.38 -2.00
C PHE A 66 -0.81 -6.38 -2.50
N LEU A 67 -1.46 -6.09 -3.63
CA LEU A 67 -2.48 -6.97 -4.21
C LEU A 67 -1.88 -8.31 -4.65
N CYS A 68 -0.71 -8.33 -5.29
CA CYS A 68 -0.03 -9.56 -5.68
C CYS A 68 0.23 -10.47 -4.47
N VAL A 69 0.76 -9.91 -3.38
CA VAL A 69 1.01 -10.66 -2.14
C VAL A 69 -0.29 -11.09 -1.48
N LYS A 70 -1.27 -10.19 -1.38
CA LYS A 70 -2.53 -10.41 -0.65
C LYS A 70 -3.44 -11.43 -1.32
N LEU A 71 -3.45 -11.45 -2.65
CA LEU A 71 -4.27 -12.35 -3.47
C LEU A 71 -3.48 -13.55 -4.00
N LYS A 72 -2.19 -13.65 -3.70
CA LYS A 72 -1.27 -14.71 -4.17
C LYS A 72 -1.23 -14.79 -5.70
N LEU A 73 -1.11 -13.64 -6.37
CA LEU A 73 -1.02 -13.57 -7.82
C LEU A 73 0.44 -13.79 -8.28
N PRO A 74 0.65 -14.31 -9.50
CA PRO A 74 1.98 -14.44 -10.09
C PRO A 74 2.70 -13.09 -10.21
N SER A 75 4.04 -13.10 -10.11
CA SER A 75 4.85 -11.88 -10.21
C SER A 75 4.85 -11.24 -11.60
N SER A 76 4.35 -11.93 -12.63
CA SER A 76 4.32 -11.45 -14.02
C SER A 76 3.33 -10.31 -14.29
N TYR A 77 2.64 -9.80 -13.26
CA TYR A 77 1.70 -8.68 -13.34
C TYR A 77 2.35 -7.32 -13.00
N GLU A 78 3.68 -7.24 -13.03
CA GLU A 78 4.45 -6.00 -12.79
C GLU A 78 4.12 -4.91 -13.84
#